data_AF-A0A1G5J1X4-F1
#
_entry.id   AF-A0A1G5J1X4-F1
#
_cell.length_a   1.000
_cell.length_b   1.000
_cell.length_c   1.000
_cell.angle_alpha   90.00
_cell.angle_beta   90.00
_cell.angle_gamma   90.00
#
_symmetry.space_group_name_H-M   'P 1'
#
loop_
_entity.id
_entity.type
_entity.pdbx_description
1 polymer ?
#
loop_
_entity_poly.entity_id
_entity_poly.type
_entity_poly.pdbx_seq_one_letter_code
_entity_poly.pdbx_strand_id
1 'polypeptide(L)'
;MERRKSCSIFMLCCLVFLLSAVPCFAEGKMTFPAMTTWTPEIGQSHEIGYLSTHGGLNWIPTWTVEKNQAPGTLLETDPMDLAEGRYAVLFQVWHKQNDGVRLGELRAWSGSELIASAPLISREFPSYRAGGFQRAILELELAQSAPDVRFELYYGGGNTYIWTGAVNLSPIETRRPFYNIAHRCSTVDKVNRMVDKNANAIEFDLTPVEEDGSIGFKVYHSGDICHTPASRFDDFLLNLKAHIDSRRIALIELDCKQDKDIDPADYARALAQRLMDAEIPARLAVFSVPRAQAAIFNDVLKKEDAEGHSLYNAGIDSYLQDYSGLTPDTWAAKVEAIGSTFIGVGASSVNPSSMPSWMAWVQAMTNLRDSNRNFKKSYYWTLNRKASMRTCLDYGVDGVITNFPDRMDEVLNEAPYSLLFRRATQDDSQFAVHQ
;
A
#
# COMPACT_ATOMS: atom_id res chain seq x y z
N MET A 1 6.15 -83.05 46.10
CA MET A 1 6.72 -82.23 45.02
C MET A 1 5.70 -81.16 44.66
N GLU A 2 5.66 -80.09 45.44
CA GLU A 2 6.29 -78.78 45.12
C GLU A 2 5.60 -78.03 43.97
N ARG A 3 4.75 -77.06 44.33
CA ARG A 3 4.71 -75.75 43.64
C ARG A 3 4.53 -74.64 44.67
N ARG A 4 5.52 -73.75 44.70
CA ARG A 4 5.60 -72.55 45.53
C ARG A 4 4.80 -71.40 44.89
N LYS A 5 4.12 -70.67 45.77
CA LYS A 5 3.97 -69.21 45.93
C LYS A 5 4.57 -68.30 44.84
N SER A 6 3.79 -67.26 44.46
CA SER A 6 4.19 -65.85 44.61
C SER A 6 2.99 -64.90 44.46
N CYS A 7 2.74 -64.12 45.51
CA CYS A 7 1.93 -62.90 45.54
C CYS A 7 2.81 -61.69 45.16
N SER A 8 2.25 -60.75 44.38
CA SER A 8 2.64 -59.34 44.32
C SER A 8 1.36 -58.54 44.05
N ILE A 9 0.73 -57.95 45.07
CA ILE A 9 0.80 -56.52 45.45
C ILE A 9 0.51 -55.59 44.25
N PHE A 10 -0.76 -55.18 44.12
CA PHE A 10 -1.18 -54.06 43.30
C PHE A 10 -1.12 -52.79 44.17
N MET A 11 -0.25 -51.85 43.79
CA MET A 11 -0.12 -50.54 44.43
C MET A 11 -1.02 -49.55 43.69
N LEU A 12 -2.04 -49.05 44.39
CA LEU A 12 -3.00 -48.06 43.89
C LEU A 12 -2.42 -46.65 44.15
N CYS A 13 -1.89 -45.99 43.12
CA CYS A 13 -1.55 -44.57 43.17
C CYS A 13 -2.73 -43.74 42.67
N CYS A 14 -3.46 -43.12 43.60
CA CYS A 14 -4.44 -42.07 43.31
C CYS A 14 -3.70 -40.81 42.83
N LEU A 15 -3.76 -40.52 41.54
CA LEU A 15 -3.35 -39.24 40.97
C LEU A 15 -4.60 -38.37 40.79
N VAL A 16 -4.80 -37.42 41.71
CA VAL A 16 -5.86 -36.41 41.61
C VAL A 16 -5.37 -35.31 40.68
N PHE A 17 -5.86 -35.29 39.44
CA PHE A 17 -5.69 -34.15 38.54
C PHE A 17 -6.68 -33.06 38.94
N LEU A 18 -6.18 -32.01 39.60
CA LEU A 18 -6.86 -30.73 39.73
C LEU A 18 -6.84 -30.04 38.36
N LEU A 19 -7.93 -30.22 37.60
CA LEU A 19 -8.25 -29.41 36.42
C LEU A 19 -8.64 -28.01 36.88
N SER A 20 -7.66 -27.12 37.04
CA SER A 20 -7.91 -25.68 37.07
C SER A 20 -8.44 -25.26 35.71
N ALA A 21 -9.72 -24.91 35.66
CA ALA A 21 -10.35 -24.29 34.49
C ALA A 21 -9.62 -22.98 34.20
N VAL A 22 -8.70 -23.01 33.23
CA VAL A 22 -8.14 -21.79 32.64
C VAL A 22 -9.31 -21.13 31.91
N PRO A 23 -9.72 -19.91 32.28
CA PRO A 23 -10.71 -19.18 31.51
C PRO A 23 -10.16 -19.06 30.09
N CYS A 24 -10.84 -19.69 29.15
CA CYS A 24 -10.61 -19.51 27.73
C CYS A 24 -11.01 -18.05 27.46
N PHE A 25 -10.04 -17.13 27.55
CA PHE A 25 -10.24 -15.77 27.08
C PHE A 25 -10.62 -15.91 25.61
N ALA A 26 -11.86 -15.56 25.30
CA ALA A 26 -12.28 -15.42 23.92
C ALA A 26 -11.29 -14.45 23.28
N GLU A 27 -10.52 -14.92 22.28
CA GLU A 27 -9.70 -14.05 21.45
C GLU A 27 -10.63 -12.97 20.91
N GLY A 28 -10.56 -11.78 21.52
CA GLY A 28 -11.29 -10.62 21.03
C GLY A 28 -10.83 -10.43 19.60
N LYS A 29 -11.73 -10.61 18.63
CA LYS A 29 -11.46 -10.26 17.24
C LYS A 29 -11.05 -8.80 17.26
N MET A 30 -9.77 -8.52 17.03
CA MET A 30 -9.30 -7.16 16.85
C MET A 30 -10.16 -6.52 15.77
N THR A 31 -10.91 -5.50 16.15
CA THR A 31 -11.62 -4.63 15.21
C THR A 31 -10.57 -3.68 14.67
N PHE A 32 -10.27 -3.83 13.39
CA PHE A 32 -9.28 -2.99 12.70
C PHE A 32 -9.94 -1.67 12.29
N PRO A 33 -9.19 -0.56 12.25
CA PRO A 33 -9.74 0.69 11.76
C PRO A 33 -10.19 0.50 10.31
N ALA A 34 -11.45 0.85 10.04
CA ALA A 34 -12.02 0.73 8.70
C ALA A 34 -11.39 1.71 7.68
N MET A 35 -10.63 2.68 8.17
CA MET A 35 -9.99 3.74 7.39
C MET A 35 -8.74 4.21 8.12
N THR A 36 -7.62 4.38 7.40
CA THR A 36 -6.39 4.98 7.96
C THR A 36 -6.03 6.31 7.31
N THR A 37 -6.80 6.76 6.31
CA THR A 37 -6.59 8.04 5.61
C THR A 37 -7.91 8.80 5.48
N TRP A 38 -7.96 10.02 6.02
CA TRP A 38 -9.10 10.93 5.92
C TRP A 38 -8.74 12.13 5.04
N THR A 39 -9.69 12.63 4.27
CA THR A 39 -9.52 13.88 3.50
C THR A 39 -10.68 14.83 3.75
N PRO A 40 -10.58 16.12 3.37
CA PRO A 40 -11.64 17.09 3.63
C PRO A 40 -13.02 16.70 3.10
N GLU A 41 -13.08 15.82 2.10
CA GLU A 41 -14.34 15.37 1.51
C GLU A 41 -14.83 14.03 2.07
N ILE A 42 -13.96 13.26 2.75
CA ILE A 42 -14.27 11.90 3.21
C ILE A 42 -13.67 11.69 4.60
N GLY A 43 -14.58 11.57 5.56
CA GLY A 43 -14.31 11.26 6.96
C GLY A 43 -13.57 12.36 7.72
N GLN A 44 -13.71 13.61 7.28
CA GLN A 44 -13.39 14.79 8.07
C GLN A 44 -14.66 15.59 8.33
N SER A 45 -14.73 16.19 9.51
CA SER A 45 -15.72 17.20 9.88
C SER A 45 -15.01 18.51 10.24
N HIS A 46 -15.74 19.62 10.13
CA HIS A 46 -15.16 20.96 10.25
C HIS A 46 -16.14 21.89 10.99
N GLU A 47 -15.73 22.46 12.12
CA GLU A 47 -16.53 23.45 12.88
C GLU A 47 -16.35 24.86 12.30
N ILE A 48 -15.11 25.18 11.90
CA ILE A 48 -14.74 26.48 11.34
C ILE A 48 -14.10 26.34 9.97
N GLY A 49 -14.07 27.44 9.22
CA GLY A 49 -13.45 27.49 7.90
C GLY A 49 -14.41 27.09 6.78
N TYR A 50 -13.84 26.84 5.60
CA TYR A 50 -14.58 26.46 4.41
C TYR A 50 -13.70 25.63 3.47
N LEU A 51 -14.33 24.87 2.58
CA LEU A 51 -13.63 24.13 1.53
C LEU A 51 -12.99 25.11 0.54
N SER A 52 -11.68 25.06 0.40
CA SER A 52 -10.94 25.98 -0.45
C SER A 52 -11.29 25.76 -1.93
N THR A 53 -11.69 26.83 -2.61
CA THR A 53 -11.92 26.84 -4.06
C THR A 53 -10.63 27.03 -4.87
N HIS A 54 -9.48 27.25 -4.20
CA HIS A 54 -8.20 27.48 -4.86
C HIS A 54 -7.60 26.17 -5.37
N GLY A 55 -7.77 25.88 -6.67
CA GLY A 55 -7.11 24.77 -7.37
C GLY A 55 -5.56 24.84 -7.44
N GLY A 56 -4.92 25.77 -6.71
CA GLY A 56 -3.51 26.10 -6.87
C GLY A 56 -2.52 25.25 -6.06
N LEU A 57 -2.93 24.67 -4.93
CA LEU A 57 -2.02 23.96 -4.02
C LEU A 57 -1.89 22.46 -4.35
N ASN A 58 -1.84 22.12 -5.64
CA ASN A 58 -1.77 20.75 -6.21
C ASN A 58 -3.12 20.11 -6.58
N TRP A 59 -4.20 20.90 -6.80
CA TRP A 59 -5.52 20.38 -7.21
C TRP A 59 -6.16 19.42 -6.21
N ILE A 60 -5.85 19.61 -4.92
CA ILE A 60 -6.38 18.83 -3.81
C ILE A 60 -7.43 19.67 -3.10
N PRO A 61 -8.64 19.14 -2.87
CA PRO A 61 -9.57 19.72 -1.93
C PRO A 61 -8.89 19.89 -0.57
N THR A 62 -8.87 21.14 -0.09
CA THR A 62 -8.28 21.49 1.21
C THR A 62 -9.29 22.29 2.00
N TRP A 63 -9.30 22.13 3.31
CA TRP A 63 -10.14 22.95 4.18
C TRP A 63 -9.31 24.11 4.74
N THR A 64 -9.86 25.32 4.79
CA THR A 64 -9.09 26.52 5.15
C THR A 64 -9.83 27.45 6.09
N VAL A 65 -9.06 28.21 6.87
CA VAL A 65 -9.54 29.41 7.56
C VAL A 65 -8.78 30.64 7.08
N GLU A 66 -9.45 31.78 7.12
CA GLU A 66 -8.87 33.08 6.81
C GLU A 66 -8.33 33.79 8.07
N LYS A 67 -7.63 34.90 7.83
CA LYS A 67 -7.16 35.79 8.88
C LYS A 67 -8.31 36.25 9.78
N ASN A 68 -8.02 36.33 11.08
CA ASN A 68 -8.94 36.78 12.12
C ASN A 68 -10.13 35.85 12.38
N GLN A 69 -10.14 34.65 11.80
CA GLN A 69 -11.06 33.60 12.22
C GLN A 69 -10.82 33.29 13.71
N ALA A 70 -11.92 33.10 14.45
CA ALA A 70 -11.87 32.70 15.85
C ALA A 70 -11.22 31.30 15.99
N PRO A 71 -10.58 30.99 17.13
CA PRO A 71 -10.12 29.63 17.41
C PRO A 71 -11.26 28.61 17.32
N GLY A 72 -10.96 27.38 16.92
CA GLY A 72 -11.97 26.33 16.76
C GLY A 72 -11.44 25.11 16.02
N THR A 73 -12.31 24.09 15.91
CA THR A 73 -11.97 22.83 15.26
C THR A 73 -11.89 23.00 13.74
N LEU A 74 -10.67 23.08 13.19
CA LEU A 74 -10.48 23.21 11.75
C LEU A 74 -10.76 21.89 11.04
N LEU A 75 -10.46 20.78 11.69
CA LEU A 75 -10.62 19.42 11.19
C LEU A 75 -10.76 18.48 12.38
N GLU A 76 -11.70 17.56 12.30
CA GLU A 76 -11.79 16.37 13.14
C GLU A 76 -12.06 15.15 12.25
N THR A 77 -11.37 14.03 12.47
CA THR A 77 -11.62 12.79 11.72
C THR A 77 -12.87 12.06 12.23
N ASP A 78 -13.48 11.25 11.36
CA ASP A 78 -14.45 10.24 11.78
C ASP A 78 -13.83 9.35 12.88
N PRO A 79 -14.63 8.89 13.85
CA PRO A 79 -14.13 8.08 14.94
C PRO A 79 -13.75 6.67 14.51
N MET A 80 -12.78 6.09 15.19
CA MET A 80 -12.37 4.69 15.01
C MET A 80 -11.96 4.03 16.32
N ASP A 81 -12.03 2.71 16.38
CA ASP A 81 -11.42 1.97 17.48
C ASP A 81 -9.95 1.72 17.18
N LEU A 82 -9.08 1.97 18.16
CA LEU A 82 -7.65 1.67 18.09
C LEU A 82 -7.29 0.61 19.12
N ALA A 83 -6.41 -0.31 18.71
CA ALA A 83 -5.81 -1.27 19.61
C ALA A 83 -4.75 -0.62 20.50
N GLU A 84 -4.28 -1.36 21.50
CA GLU A 84 -3.05 -1.03 22.22
C GLU A 84 -1.88 -0.88 21.25
N GLY A 85 -1.05 0.14 21.42
CA GLY A 85 0.12 0.36 20.58
C GLY A 85 0.54 1.82 20.45
N ARG A 86 1.57 2.03 19.62
CA ARG A 86 2.11 3.35 19.29
C ARG A 86 1.79 3.73 17.86
N TYR A 87 1.25 4.92 17.70
CA TYR A 87 0.73 5.45 16.44
C TYR A 87 1.31 6.83 16.15
N ALA A 88 1.48 7.13 14.87
CA ALA A 88 1.76 8.45 14.37
C ALA A 88 0.63 8.90 13.45
N VAL A 89 0.15 10.11 13.66
CA VAL A 89 -0.90 10.75 12.88
C VAL A 89 -0.28 11.90 12.11
N LEU A 90 -0.24 11.77 10.79
CA LEU A 90 0.31 12.76 9.88
C LEU A 90 -0.80 13.67 9.38
N PHE A 91 -0.68 14.97 9.68
CA PHE A 91 -1.54 16.02 9.17
C PHE A 91 -0.82 16.79 8.06
N GLN A 92 -1.45 16.90 6.88
CA GLN A 92 -1.02 17.84 5.86
C GLN A 92 -1.47 19.26 6.21
N VAL A 93 -0.51 20.14 6.45
CA VAL A 93 -0.77 21.54 6.81
C VAL A 93 -0.05 22.46 5.83
N TRP A 94 -0.74 23.46 5.30
CA TRP A 94 -0.14 24.57 4.58
C TRP A 94 -0.38 25.88 5.31
N HIS A 95 0.62 26.75 5.35
CA HIS A 95 0.51 28.06 5.98
C HIS A 95 1.36 29.11 5.28
N LYS A 96 1.06 30.39 5.57
CA LYS A 96 1.85 31.56 5.13
C LYS A 96 2.69 32.19 6.26
N GLN A 97 2.86 31.49 7.38
CA GLN A 97 3.64 31.99 8.51
C GLN A 97 5.13 31.72 8.38
N ASN A 98 5.92 32.55 9.07
CA ASN A 98 7.33 32.29 9.32
C ASN A 98 7.50 31.03 10.19
N ASP A 99 8.68 30.43 10.18
CA ASP A 99 9.03 29.31 11.06
C ASP A 99 8.86 29.69 12.55
N GLY A 100 8.42 28.74 13.36
CA GLY A 100 8.27 28.91 14.81
C GLY A 100 6.99 29.58 15.29
N VAL A 101 6.07 29.98 14.41
CA VAL A 101 4.78 30.57 14.80
C VAL A 101 3.81 29.47 15.22
N ARG A 102 3.18 29.63 16.39
CA ARG A 102 2.12 28.71 16.83
C ARG A 102 0.86 28.92 15.98
N LEU A 103 0.42 27.88 15.30
CA LEU A 103 -0.79 27.87 14.46
C LEU A 103 -2.00 27.30 15.21
N GLY A 104 -1.76 26.44 16.20
CA GLY A 104 -2.82 25.71 16.90
C GLY A 104 -2.30 24.55 17.73
N GLU A 105 -3.07 23.47 17.73
CA GLU A 105 -2.78 22.22 18.44
C GLU A 105 -3.29 21.03 17.63
N LEU A 106 -2.52 19.94 17.60
CA LEU A 106 -2.97 18.62 17.16
C LEU A 106 -3.44 17.84 18.38
N ARG A 107 -4.58 17.17 18.30
CA ARG A 107 -5.18 16.46 19.43
C ARG A 107 -5.69 15.09 19.01
N ALA A 108 -5.69 14.16 19.96
CA ALA A 108 -6.38 12.88 19.86
C ALA A 108 -7.35 12.75 21.04
N TRP A 109 -8.58 12.35 20.74
CA TRP A 109 -9.64 12.16 21.71
C TRP A 109 -10.07 10.70 21.72
N SER A 110 -10.54 10.17 22.85
CA SER A 110 -11.32 8.92 22.93
C SER A 110 -12.61 9.24 23.67
N GLY A 111 -13.75 9.20 22.97
CA GLY A 111 -15.00 9.74 23.51
C GLY A 111 -14.87 11.25 23.79
N SER A 112 -14.89 11.61 25.07
CA SER A 112 -14.70 13.00 25.54
C SER A 112 -13.34 13.23 26.20
N GLU A 113 -12.49 12.21 26.30
CA GLU A 113 -11.19 12.30 26.96
C GLU A 113 -10.10 12.70 25.96
N LEU A 114 -9.29 13.71 26.30
CA LEU A 114 -8.10 14.08 25.53
C LEU A 114 -6.97 13.13 25.89
N ILE A 115 -6.58 12.27 24.95
CA ILE A 115 -5.60 11.20 25.17
C ILE A 115 -4.20 11.54 24.65
N ALA A 116 -4.08 12.49 23.71
CA ALA A 116 -2.80 13.07 23.32
C ALA A 116 -2.97 14.48 22.76
N SER A 117 -1.95 15.33 22.91
CA SER A 117 -1.88 16.59 22.19
C SER A 117 -0.44 17.04 21.91
N ALA A 118 -0.28 17.85 20.87
CA ALA A 118 0.98 18.47 20.50
C ALA A 118 0.75 19.87 19.91
N PRO A 119 1.62 20.86 20.21
CA PRO A 119 1.49 22.18 19.61
C PRO A 119 1.76 22.11 18.10
N LEU A 120 0.86 22.71 17.30
CA LEU A 120 1.11 22.89 15.87
C LEU A 120 1.92 24.17 15.67
N ILE A 121 3.21 24.00 15.42
CA ILE A 121 4.15 25.08 15.14
C ILE A 121 4.44 25.09 13.63
N SER A 122 4.34 26.25 12.99
CA SER A 122 4.73 26.42 11.59
C SER A 122 6.19 26.07 11.40
N ARG A 123 6.48 25.36 10.31
CA ARG A 123 7.85 25.01 9.91
C ARG A 123 8.08 25.36 8.47
N GLU A 124 9.34 25.59 8.10
CA GLU A 124 9.67 25.59 6.69
C GLU A 124 9.39 24.21 6.09
N PHE A 125 8.74 24.21 4.93
CA PHE A 125 8.45 23.01 4.16
C PHE A 125 8.82 23.26 2.70
N PRO A 126 9.04 22.20 1.90
CA PRO A 126 9.39 22.36 0.49
C PRO A 126 8.40 23.27 -0.23
N SER A 127 8.86 24.09 -1.18
CA SER A 127 7.95 24.97 -1.93
C SER A 127 6.74 24.22 -2.51
N TYR A 128 5.65 24.91 -2.86
CA TYR A 128 4.47 24.28 -3.46
C TYR A 128 4.82 23.32 -4.62
N ARG A 129 5.82 23.68 -5.45
CA ARG A 129 6.32 22.85 -6.58
C ARG A 129 7.06 21.57 -6.15
N ALA A 130 7.45 21.49 -4.88
CA ALA A 130 8.18 20.40 -4.27
C ALA A 130 7.31 19.55 -3.31
N GLY A 131 5.97 19.63 -3.42
CA GLY A 131 5.01 18.87 -2.61
C GLY A 131 4.66 19.59 -1.31
N GLY A 132 4.53 20.91 -1.40
CA GLY A 132 4.63 21.83 -0.28
C GLY A 132 3.48 21.79 0.69
N PHE A 133 3.50 20.81 1.57
CA PHE A 133 2.81 20.80 2.85
C PHE A 133 3.86 20.61 3.95
N GLN A 134 3.66 21.25 5.08
CA GLN A 134 4.21 20.77 6.33
C GLN A 134 3.50 19.46 6.68
N ARG A 135 4.28 18.39 6.96
CA ARG A 135 3.75 17.18 7.58
C ARG A 135 3.90 17.31 9.08
N ALA A 136 2.81 17.67 9.76
CA ALA A 136 2.81 17.75 11.21
C ALA A 136 2.43 16.38 11.79
N ILE A 137 3.17 15.91 12.79
CA ILE A 137 2.95 14.60 13.40
C ILE A 137 2.41 14.78 14.81
N LEU A 138 1.37 14.03 15.15
CA LEU A 138 0.97 13.72 16.51
C LEU A 138 1.32 12.25 16.79
N GLU A 139 2.18 12.00 17.77
CA GLU A 139 2.41 10.64 18.27
C GLU A 139 1.41 10.34 19.39
N LEU A 140 0.87 9.12 19.40
CA LEU A 140 -0.09 8.62 20.36
C LEU A 140 0.38 7.25 20.86
N GLU A 141 0.39 7.05 22.17
CA GLU A 141 0.64 5.76 22.80
C GLU A 141 -0.58 5.33 23.60
N LEU A 142 -1.12 4.17 23.27
CA LEU A 142 -2.28 3.59 23.91
C LEU A 142 -1.82 2.37 24.72
N ALA A 143 -1.93 2.45 26.05
CA ALA A 143 -1.63 1.35 26.96
C ALA A 143 -2.70 0.25 26.98
N GLN A 144 -3.85 0.51 26.36
CA GLN A 144 -4.96 -0.41 26.15
C GLN A 144 -5.75 0.07 24.94
N SER A 145 -6.56 -0.80 24.33
CA SER A 145 -7.45 -0.39 23.23
C SER A 145 -8.34 0.78 23.63
N ALA A 146 -8.48 1.75 22.73
CA ALA A 146 -9.31 2.94 22.93
C ALA A 146 -10.42 2.97 21.86
N PRO A 147 -11.70 2.99 22.26
CA PRO A 147 -12.80 3.15 21.31
C PRO A 147 -13.01 4.63 20.95
N ASP A 148 -13.74 4.88 19.87
CA ASP A 148 -14.19 6.24 19.48
C ASP A 148 -13.04 7.27 19.44
N VAL A 149 -11.89 6.86 18.89
CA VAL A 149 -10.72 7.71 18.74
C VAL A 149 -10.90 8.67 17.57
N ARG A 150 -10.76 9.97 17.84
CA ARG A 150 -10.82 11.05 16.84
C ARG A 150 -9.53 11.87 16.85
N PHE A 151 -9.10 12.31 15.69
CA PHE A 151 -7.95 13.18 15.53
C PHE A 151 -8.38 14.58 15.10
N GLU A 152 -7.87 15.60 15.78
CA GLU A 152 -8.31 16.97 15.62
C GLU A 152 -7.12 17.89 15.32
N LEU A 153 -7.31 18.78 14.35
CA LEU A 153 -6.50 19.99 14.19
C LEU A 153 -7.29 21.17 14.74
N TYR A 154 -6.95 21.60 15.96
CA TYR A 154 -7.54 22.79 16.58
C TYR A 154 -6.77 24.03 16.17
N TYR A 155 -7.44 24.97 15.50
CA TYR A 155 -6.85 26.23 15.09
C TYR A 155 -6.81 27.22 16.27
N GLY A 156 -5.65 27.83 16.51
CA GLY A 156 -5.43 28.73 17.63
C GLY A 156 -5.98 30.15 17.45
N GLY A 157 -6.58 30.47 16.30
CA GLY A 157 -6.99 31.83 15.96
C GLY A 157 -5.85 32.72 15.47
N GLY A 158 -6.17 33.99 15.25
CA GLY A 158 -5.19 35.05 14.95
C GLY A 158 -5.09 35.43 13.47
N ASN A 159 -4.07 36.20 13.14
CA ASN A 159 -3.88 36.81 11.81
C ASN A 159 -3.09 35.86 10.87
N THR A 160 -3.48 34.59 10.81
CA THR A 160 -2.84 33.59 9.96
C THR A 160 -3.81 32.98 8.96
N TYR A 161 -3.24 32.41 7.90
CA TYR A 161 -3.95 31.52 7.00
C TYR A 161 -3.38 30.11 7.15
N ILE A 162 -4.28 29.14 7.30
CA ILE A 162 -3.94 27.73 7.40
C ILE A 162 -4.91 26.92 6.54
N TRP A 163 -4.36 25.97 5.81
CA TRP A 163 -5.10 24.97 5.04
C TRP A 163 -4.70 23.60 5.57
N THR A 164 -5.67 22.70 5.62
CA THR A 164 -5.46 21.30 5.97
C THR A 164 -5.91 20.39 4.82
N GLY A 165 -5.16 19.32 4.61
CA GLY A 165 -5.40 18.31 3.59
C GLY A 165 -5.70 16.94 4.20
N ALA A 166 -5.00 15.92 3.71
CA ALA A 166 -5.13 14.57 4.22
C ALA A 166 -4.61 14.43 5.66
N VAL A 167 -5.23 13.51 6.39
CA VAL A 167 -4.74 12.96 7.65
C VAL A 167 -4.51 11.48 7.47
N ASN A 168 -3.32 10.98 7.83
CA ASN A 168 -3.00 9.56 7.76
C ASN A 168 -2.56 9.04 9.14
N LEU A 169 -3.16 7.92 9.56
CA LEU A 169 -2.77 7.18 10.75
C LEU A 169 -1.86 6.02 10.33
N SER A 170 -0.73 5.86 11.03
CA SER A 170 0.18 4.74 10.83
C SER A 170 0.69 4.20 12.17
N PRO A 171 0.73 2.86 12.36
CA PRO A 171 1.43 2.27 13.49
C PRO A 171 2.94 2.49 13.36
N ILE A 172 3.59 2.84 14.46
CA ILE A 172 5.03 3.16 14.47
C ILE A 172 5.87 1.87 14.51
N GLU A 173 5.46 0.87 15.30
CA GLU A 173 6.29 -0.32 15.55
C GLU A 173 6.35 -1.25 14.34
N THR A 174 5.28 -1.32 13.55
CA THR A 174 5.17 -2.25 12.41
C THR A 174 5.51 -1.62 11.07
N ARG A 175 5.83 -0.31 11.01
CA ARG A 175 6.13 0.54 9.82
C ARG A 175 5.71 -0.05 8.47
N ARG A 176 4.84 0.65 7.74
CA ARG A 176 4.29 0.17 6.48
C ARG A 176 5.37 -0.30 5.50
N PRO A 177 5.36 -1.59 5.11
CA PRO A 177 6.24 -2.08 4.05
C PRO A 177 5.90 -1.40 2.74
N PHE A 178 6.91 -0.83 2.10
CA PHE A 178 6.75 -0.06 0.88
C PHE A 178 7.51 -0.69 -0.30
N TYR A 179 6.82 -0.83 -1.43
CA TYR A 179 7.39 -1.31 -2.69
C TYR A 179 7.82 -0.12 -3.57
N ASN A 180 9.13 0.07 -3.67
CA ASN A 180 9.79 0.97 -4.62
C ASN A 180 10.01 0.22 -5.93
N ILE A 181 9.00 0.30 -6.82
CA ILE A 181 8.89 -0.54 -8.00
C ILE A 181 9.59 0.14 -9.18
N ALA A 182 10.62 -0.49 -9.74
CA ALA A 182 11.31 0.06 -10.90
C ALA A 182 10.54 -0.20 -12.19
N HIS A 183 10.27 0.87 -12.93
CA HIS A 183 9.43 0.87 -14.12
C HIS A 183 10.13 0.34 -15.38
N ARG A 184 9.40 -0.47 -16.16
CA ARG A 184 9.74 -0.97 -17.50
C ARG A 184 11.09 -1.65 -17.57
N CYS A 185 11.39 -2.58 -16.67
CA CYS A 185 12.72 -3.20 -16.61
C CYS A 185 12.93 -4.26 -17.70
N SER A 186 12.94 -3.83 -18.97
CA SER A 186 12.89 -4.70 -20.14
C SER A 186 14.19 -5.44 -20.50
N THR A 187 15.27 -5.24 -19.75
CA THR A 187 16.57 -5.91 -19.96
C THR A 187 17.24 -6.27 -18.64
N VAL A 188 18.08 -7.31 -18.65
CA VAL A 188 18.93 -7.70 -17.50
C VAL A 188 19.74 -6.51 -16.96
N ASP A 189 20.37 -5.73 -17.84
CA ASP A 189 21.16 -4.56 -17.44
C ASP A 189 20.30 -3.49 -16.76
N LYS A 190 19.06 -3.30 -17.22
CA LYS A 190 18.14 -2.33 -16.59
C LYS A 190 17.69 -2.83 -15.22
N VAL A 191 17.36 -4.12 -15.06
CA VAL A 191 17.06 -4.72 -13.75
C VAL A 191 18.21 -4.45 -12.78
N ASN A 192 19.43 -4.87 -13.14
CA ASN A 192 20.62 -4.69 -12.30
C ASN A 192 20.79 -3.21 -11.87
N ARG A 193 20.75 -2.29 -12.85
CA ARG A 193 20.89 -0.85 -12.59
C ARG A 193 19.81 -0.30 -11.65
N MET A 194 18.57 -0.77 -11.77
CA MET A 194 17.47 -0.27 -10.94
C MET A 194 17.51 -0.82 -9.52
N VAL A 195 17.90 -2.09 -9.35
CA VAL A 195 18.15 -2.65 -8.01
C VAL A 195 19.34 -1.96 -7.34
N ASP A 196 20.39 -1.60 -8.10
CA ASP A 196 21.50 -0.78 -7.59
C ASP A 196 21.08 0.65 -7.19
N LYS A 197 19.95 1.13 -7.72
CA LYS A 197 19.28 2.39 -7.32
C LYS A 197 18.26 2.20 -6.20
N ASN A 198 18.38 1.13 -5.41
CA ASN A 198 17.50 0.83 -4.27
C ASN A 198 16.05 0.46 -4.61
N ALA A 199 15.76 0.03 -5.85
CA ALA A 199 14.50 -0.65 -6.12
C ALA A 199 14.46 -1.98 -5.37
N ASN A 200 13.37 -2.23 -4.64
CA ASN A 200 13.09 -3.52 -4.00
C ASN A 200 11.93 -4.27 -4.69
N ALA A 201 11.37 -3.70 -5.75
CA ALA A 201 10.41 -4.36 -6.61
C ALA A 201 10.66 -3.94 -8.06
N ILE A 202 10.24 -4.76 -9.01
CA ILE A 202 10.46 -4.53 -10.44
C ILE A 202 9.16 -4.74 -11.19
N GLU A 203 8.82 -3.81 -12.08
CA GLU A 203 7.79 -3.99 -13.10
C GLU A 203 8.44 -4.17 -14.48
N PHE A 204 7.88 -5.06 -15.29
CA PHE A 204 8.27 -5.21 -16.69
C PHE A 204 7.09 -5.65 -17.57
N ASP A 205 7.05 -5.10 -18.78
CA ASP A 205 6.10 -5.45 -19.81
C ASP A 205 6.42 -6.77 -20.48
N LEU A 206 5.42 -7.65 -20.55
CA LEU A 206 5.55 -8.99 -21.10
C LEU A 206 4.57 -9.19 -22.24
N THR A 207 5.09 -9.51 -23.43
CA THR A 207 4.30 -9.81 -24.62
C THR A 207 4.47 -11.29 -24.98
N PRO A 208 3.39 -12.09 -24.99
CA PRO A 208 3.45 -13.48 -25.44
C PRO A 208 3.66 -13.52 -26.96
N VAL A 209 4.38 -14.53 -27.44
CA VAL A 209 4.60 -14.78 -28.86
C VAL A 209 4.57 -16.27 -29.15
N GLU A 210 4.10 -16.66 -30.33
CA GLU A 210 4.18 -18.05 -30.77
C GLU A 210 5.61 -18.35 -31.28
N GLU A 211 6.23 -19.39 -30.73
CA GLU A 211 7.56 -19.90 -31.11
C GLU A 211 7.51 -21.42 -31.23
N ASP A 212 7.65 -21.93 -32.46
CA ASP A 212 7.76 -23.36 -32.78
C ASP A 212 6.66 -24.24 -32.15
N GLY A 213 5.42 -23.75 -32.14
CA GLY A 213 4.27 -24.45 -31.56
C GLY A 213 4.16 -24.35 -30.04
N SER A 214 4.92 -23.44 -29.42
CA SER A 214 4.87 -23.10 -28.00
C SER A 214 4.70 -21.58 -27.79
N ILE A 215 4.40 -21.15 -26.56
CA ILE A 215 4.34 -19.73 -26.21
C ILE A 215 5.67 -19.30 -25.59
N GLY A 216 6.35 -18.38 -26.26
CA GLY A 216 7.51 -17.63 -25.76
C GLY A 216 7.13 -16.25 -25.25
N PHE A 217 8.07 -15.53 -24.62
CA PHE A 217 7.79 -14.25 -23.96
C PHE A 217 8.84 -13.18 -24.24
N LYS A 218 8.44 -12.10 -24.91
CA LYS A 218 9.28 -10.91 -25.09
C LYS A 218 9.08 -9.96 -23.91
N VAL A 219 10.17 -9.47 -23.32
CA VAL A 219 10.10 -8.40 -22.32
C VAL A 219 10.30 -7.06 -23.00
N TYR A 220 9.21 -6.36 -23.31
CA TYR A 220 9.23 -5.18 -24.20
C TYR A 220 8.04 -4.25 -23.97
N HIS A 221 8.33 -2.95 -23.90
CA HIS A 221 7.34 -1.89 -24.02
C HIS A 221 7.57 -1.06 -25.29
N SER A 222 6.49 -0.57 -25.91
CA SER A 222 6.58 0.44 -26.98
C SER A 222 7.51 1.61 -26.61
N GLY A 223 8.50 1.88 -27.46
CA GLY A 223 9.50 2.92 -27.25
C GLY A 223 10.74 2.49 -26.46
N ASP A 224 10.84 1.23 -26.03
CA ASP A 224 12.12 0.69 -25.56
C ASP A 224 13.12 0.57 -26.71
N ILE A 225 14.33 1.08 -26.50
CA ILE A 225 15.44 0.97 -27.46
C ILE A 225 16.04 -0.44 -27.43
N CYS A 226 16.17 -0.99 -26.22
CA CYS A 226 16.70 -2.34 -25.97
C CYS A 226 15.67 -3.14 -25.18
N HIS A 227 15.53 -4.43 -25.49
CA HIS A 227 14.54 -5.31 -24.89
C HIS A 227 15.05 -6.75 -24.85
N THR A 228 14.40 -7.61 -24.08
CA THR A 228 14.72 -9.04 -24.00
C THR A 228 13.86 -9.79 -25.03
N PRO A 229 14.44 -10.40 -26.08
CA PRO A 229 13.70 -11.24 -27.01
C PRO A 229 13.28 -12.55 -26.32
N ALA A 230 12.27 -13.23 -26.88
CA ALA A 230 11.73 -14.46 -26.29
C ALA A 230 12.76 -15.59 -26.13
N SER A 231 13.68 -15.72 -27.09
CA SER A 231 14.83 -16.64 -27.00
C SER A 231 15.79 -16.39 -25.83
N ARG A 232 15.67 -15.27 -25.12
CA ARG A 232 16.48 -14.89 -23.96
C ARG A 232 15.66 -14.66 -22.70
N PHE A 233 14.39 -15.06 -22.69
CA PHE A 233 13.53 -14.87 -21.52
C PHE A 233 14.04 -15.65 -20.30
N ASP A 234 14.55 -16.86 -20.49
CA ASP A 234 15.08 -17.67 -19.40
C ASP A 234 16.33 -17.01 -18.76
N ASP A 235 17.22 -16.38 -19.55
CA ASP A 235 18.33 -15.56 -19.02
C ASP A 235 17.83 -14.43 -18.11
N PHE A 236 16.72 -13.80 -18.51
CA PHE A 236 16.11 -12.70 -17.76
C PHE A 236 15.50 -13.18 -16.45
N LEU A 237 14.79 -14.32 -16.46
CA LEU A 237 14.26 -14.94 -15.24
C LEU A 237 15.39 -15.39 -14.30
N LEU A 238 16.47 -15.96 -14.82
CA LEU A 238 17.64 -16.32 -14.02
C LEU A 238 18.27 -15.11 -13.33
N ASN A 239 18.33 -13.96 -14.01
CA ASN A 239 18.79 -12.71 -13.39
C ASN A 239 17.85 -12.23 -12.28
N LEU A 240 16.53 -12.26 -12.49
CA LEU A 240 15.55 -11.93 -11.45
C LEU A 240 15.69 -12.86 -10.24
N LYS A 241 15.82 -14.17 -10.48
CA LYS A 241 16.01 -15.18 -9.45
C LYS A 241 17.26 -14.90 -8.62
N ALA A 242 18.38 -14.50 -9.23
CA ALA A 242 19.58 -14.12 -8.49
C ALA A 242 19.37 -12.93 -7.53
N HIS A 243 18.59 -11.93 -7.94
CA HIS A 243 18.22 -10.80 -7.05
C HIS A 243 17.23 -11.20 -5.96
N ILE A 244 16.33 -12.14 -6.25
CA ILE A 244 15.43 -12.73 -5.25
C ILE A 244 16.24 -13.57 -4.24
N ASP A 245 17.15 -14.44 -4.68
CA ASP A 245 17.96 -15.26 -3.77
C ASP A 245 18.88 -14.43 -2.88
N SER A 246 19.36 -13.28 -3.39
CA SER A 246 20.12 -12.30 -2.61
C SER A 246 19.24 -11.35 -1.78
N ARG A 247 17.92 -11.58 -1.73
CA ARG A 247 16.92 -10.79 -0.97
C ARG A 247 16.87 -9.30 -1.33
N ARG A 248 17.30 -8.93 -2.54
CA ARG A 248 17.27 -7.55 -3.03
C ARG A 248 15.93 -7.17 -3.63
N ILE A 249 15.20 -8.14 -4.18
CA ILE A 249 13.83 -7.97 -4.72
C ILE A 249 12.83 -8.68 -3.81
N ALA A 250 11.80 -7.95 -3.39
CA ALA A 250 10.67 -8.42 -2.59
C ALA A 250 9.42 -8.69 -3.44
N LEU A 251 9.33 -8.13 -4.65
CA LEU A 251 8.17 -8.29 -5.53
C LEU A 251 8.54 -8.08 -7.00
N ILE A 252 7.94 -8.86 -7.89
CA ILE A 252 7.94 -8.62 -9.33
C ILE A 252 6.51 -8.44 -9.82
N GLU A 253 6.30 -7.45 -10.67
CA GLU A 253 5.03 -7.14 -11.31
C GLU A 253 5.18 -7.35 -12.81
N LEU A 254 4.37 -8.24 -13.37
CA LEU A 254 4.39 -8.63 -14.78
C LEU A 254 3.25 -7.90 -15.47
N ASP A 255 3.55 -6.85 -16.23
CA ASP A 255 2.55 -6.14 -17.05
C ASP A 255 2.26 -6.99 -18.30
N CYS A 256 1.24 -7.82 -18.19
CA CYS A 256 0.89 -8.87 -19.15
C CYS A 256 0.16 -8.26 -20.35
N LYS A 257 0.92 -7.83 -21.36
CA LYS A 257 0.36 -7.40 -22.65
C LYS A 257 -0.31 -8.56 -23.36
N GLN A 258 -1.38 -8.27 -24.08
CA GLN A 258 -2.17 -9.29 -24.77
C GLN A 258 -1.78 -9.38 -26.24
N ASP A 259 -1.71 -10.60 -26.75
CA ASP A 259 -1.74 -10.88 -28.18
C ASP A 259 -3.13 -11.44 -28.52
N LYS A 260 -3.73 -10.96 -29.60
CA LYS A 260 -5.08 -11.37 -30.02
C LYS A 260 -5.14 -12.82 -30.51
N ASP A 261 -4.01 -13.37 -30.93
CA ASP A 261 -3.89 -14.69 -31.54
C ASP A 261 -3.52 -15.76 -30.50
N ILE A 262 -3.26 -15.36 -29.24
CA ILE A 262 -2.92 -16.25 -28.12
C ILE A 262 -4.06 -16.24 -27.10
N ASP A 263 -4.59 -17.41 -26.78
CA ASP A 263 -5.64 -17.56 -25.77
C ASP A 263 -5.12 -17.10 -24.38
N PRO A 264 -5.84 -16.22 -23.66
CA PRO A 264 -5.39 -15.73 -22.36
C PRO A 264 -5.18 -16.84 -21.31
N ALA A 265 -5.92 -17.94 -21.37
CA ALA A 265 -5.75 -19.05 -20.44
C ALA A 265 -4.48 -19.85 -20.74
N ASP A 266 -4.15 -20.03 -22.03
CA ASP A 266 -2.90 -20.66 -22.45
C ASP A 266 -1.70 -19.78 -22.14
N TYR A 267 -1.83 -18.45 -22.31
CA TYR A 267 -0.82 -17.49 -21.86
C TYR A 267 -0.57 -17.62 -20.34
N ALA A 268 -1.62 -17.54 -19.52
CA ALA A 268 -1.49 -17.64 -18.07
C ALA A 268 -0.80 -18.96 -17.63
N ARG A 269 -1.17 -20.10 -18.24
CA ARG A 269 -0.54 -21.40 -17.98
C ARG A 269 0.93 -21.42 -18.37
N ALA A 270 1.25 -20.99 -19.59
CA ALA A 270 2.62 -21.01 -20.10
C ALA A 270 3.54 -20.10 -19.27
N LEU A 271 3.07 -18.91 -18.89
CA LEU A 271 3.86 -17.99 -18.07
C LEU A 271 4.07 -18.52 -16.65
N ALA A 272 3.02 -19.04 -16.01
CA ALA A 272 3.13 -19.67 -14.70
C ALA A 272 4.15 -20.81 -14.70
N GLN A 273 4.11 -21.67 -15.73
CA GLN A 273 5.07 -22.76 -15.87
C GLN A 273 6.51 -22.24 -15.98
N ARG A 274 6.76 -21.23 -16.81
CA ARG A 274 8.11 -20.63 -16.93
C ARG A 274 8.61 -20.04 -15.62
N LEU A 275 7.75 -19.39 -14.83
CA LEU A 275 8.14 -18.85 -13.52
C LEU A 275 8.45 -19.98 -12.52
N MET A 276 7.67 -21.06 -12.52
CA MET A 276 7.93 -22.24 -11.70
C MET A 276 9.24 -22.94 -12.08
N ASP A 277 9.50 -23.10 -13.38
CA ASP A 277 10.74 -23.69 -13.90
C ASP A 277 11.97 -22.86 -13.52
N ALA A 278 11.82 -21.53 -13.45
CA ALA A 278 12.84 -20.59 -12.95
C ALA A 278 12.89 -20.49 -11.42
N GLU A 279 12.10 -21.29 -10.70
CA GLU A 279 11.99 -21.31 -9.24
C GLU A 279 11.62 -19.95 -8.62
N ILE A 280 10.89 -19.10 -9.36
CA ILE A 280 10.40 -17.83 -8.84
C ILE A 280 9.19 -18.11 -7.94
N PRO A 281 9.17 -17.65 -6.67
CA PRO A 281 8.05 -17.95 -5.79
C PRO A 281 6.80 -17.16 -6.15
N ALA A 282 5.66 -17.84 -6.29
CA ALA A 282 4.36 -17.21 -6.60
C ALA A 282 3.98 -16.07 -5.65
N ARG A 283 4.34 -16.19 -4.37
CA ARG A 283 4.07 -15.16 -3.34
C ARG A 283 4.80 -13.82 -3.57
N LEU A 284 5.74 -13.76 -4.50
CA LEU A 284 6.46 -12.53 -4.86
C LEU A 284 6.06 -12.01 -6.25
N ALA A 285 5.18 -12.71 -6.97
CA ALA A 285 4.76 -12.33 -8.32
C ALA A 285 3.36 -11.71 -8.31
N VAL A 286 3.18 -10.65 -9.10
CA VAL A 286 1.90 -10.03 -9.41
C VAL A 286 1.71 -10.03 -10.91
N PHE A 287 0.60 -10.60 -11.39
CA PHE A 287 0.21 -10.52 -12.78
C PHE A 287 -0.68 -9.29 -12.93
N SER A 288 -0.17 -8.23 -13.56
CA SER A 288 -0.95 -7.06 -13.92
C SER A 288 -1.53 -7.29 -15.31
N VAL A 289 -2.84 -7.47 -15.38
CA VAL A 289 -3.53 -7.95 -16.58
C VAL A 289 -4.61 -6.94 -16.95
N PRO A 290 -4.84 -6.63 -18.24
CA PRO A 290 -5.97 -5.81 -18.60
C PRO A 290 -7.28 -6.47 -18.14
N ARG A 291 -8.21 -5.63 -17.67
CA ARG A 291 -9.47 -6.06 -17.04
C ARG A 291 -10.22 -7.17 -17.77
N ALA A 292 -10.26 -7.14 -19.11
CA ALA A 292 -11.01 -8.11 -19.90
C ALA A 292 -10.47 -9.56 -19.76
N GLN A 293 -9.21 -9.72 -19.35
CA GLN A 293 -8.55 -11.02 -19.22
C GLN A 293 -8.20 -11.40 -17.78
N ALA A 294 -8.22 -10.44 -16.85
CA ALA A 294 -7.81 -10.66 -15.47
C ALA A 294 -8.60 -11.78 -14.74
N ALA A 295 -9.91 -11.91 -15.01
CA ALA A 295 -10.71 -13.01 -14.47
C ALA A 295 -10.23 -14.39 -14.98
N ILE A 296 -9.89 -14.49 -16.26
CA ILE A 296 -9.37 -15.73 -16.87
C ILE A 296 -8.02 -16.11 -16.26
N PHE A 297 -7.12 -15.14 -16.10
CA PHE A 297 -5.83 -15.35 -15.43
C PHE A 297 -6.04 -15.83 -14.00
N ASN A 298 -6.90 -15.15 -13.25
CA ASN A 298 -7.20 -15.51 -11.87
C ASN A 298 -7.75 -16.94 -11.76
N ASP A 299 -8.70 -17.32 -12.61
CA ASP A 299 -9.28 -18.66 -12.65
C ASP A 299 -8.22 -19.72 -12.98
N VAL A 300 -7.37 -19.49 -13.97
CA VAL A 300 -6.30 -20.44 -14.35
C VAL A 300 -5.27 -20.61 -13.23
N LEU A 301 -4.80 -19.51 -12.66
CA LEU A 301 -3.71 -19.52 -11.69
C LEU A 301 -4.15 -20.07 -10.32
N LYS A 302 -5.41 -19.83 -9.94
CA LYS A 302 -5.97 -20.25 -8.65
C LYS A 302 -6.77 -21.55 -8.71
N LYS A 303 -7.06 -22.08 -9.90
CA LYS A 303 -7.73 -23.38 -10.02
C LYS A 303 -6.95 -24.43 -9.25
N GLU A 304 -7.62 -25.04 -8.29
CA GLU A 304 -7.08 -26.11 -7.48
C GLU A 304 -7.18 -27.45 -8.23
N ASP A 305 -6.15 -28.28 -8.07
CA ASP A 305 -6.19 -29.70 -8.46
C ASP A 305 -7.06 -30.52 -7.48
N ALA A 306 -7.09 -31.85 -7.65
CA ALA A 306 -7.88 -32.73 -6.78
C ALA A 306 -7.38 -32.74 -5.33
N GLU A 307 -6.13 -32.31 -5.12
CA GLU A 307 -5.43 -32.24 -3.85
C GLU A 307 -5.53 -30.84 -3.21
N GLY A 308 -6.16 -29.87 -3.87
CA GLY A 308 -6.35 -28.51 -3.36
C GLY A 308 -5.19 -27.55 -3.66
N HIS A 309 -4.26 -27.91 -4.55
CA HIS A 309 -3.14 -27.04 -4.92
C HIS A 309 -3.48 -26.16 -6.11
N SER A 310 -3.33 -24.84 -5.96
CA SER A 310 -3.38 -23.90 -7.08
C SER A 310 -2.17 -24.05 -8.00
N LEU A 311 -2.34 -23.80 -9.30
CA LEU A 311 -1.26 -23.82 -10.28
C LEU A 311 -0.10 -22.89 -9.90
N TYR A 312 -0.41 -21.62 -9.60
CA TYR A 312 0.60 -20.63 -9.23
C TYR A 312 -0.08 -19.47 -8.49
N ASN A 313 -0.19 -19.59 -7.15
CA ASN A 313 -0.93 -18.65 -6.30
C ASN A 313 -0.22 -17.28 -6.17
N ALA A 314 -0.26 -16.49 -7.24
CA ALA A 314 0.30 -15.16 -7.39
C ALA A 314 -0.75 -14.07 -7.12
N GLY A 315 -0.28 -12.84 -6.91
CA GLY A 315 -1.15 -11.67 -6.88
C GLY A 315 -1.73 -11.37 -8.26
N ILE A 316 -2.93 -10.82 -8.30
CA ILE A 316 -3.55 -10.27 -9.51
C ILE A 316 -3.75 -8.77 -9.33
N ASP A 317 -3.28 -8.00 -10.30
CA ASP A 317 -3.66 -6.62 -10.55
C ASP A 317 -4.50 -6.56 -11.84
N SER A 318 -5.49 -5.66 -11.85
CA SER A 318 -6.30 -5.39 -13.04
C SER A 318 -6.30 -3.90 -13.33
N TYR A 319 -5.48 -3.49 -14.29
CA TYR A 319 -5.47 -2.10 -14.73
C TYR A 319 -6.59 -1.79 -15.73
N LEU A 320 -7.07 -0.55 -15.68
CA LEU A 320 -7.93 0.02 -16.72
C LEU A 320 -7.10 0.83 -17.71
N GLN A 321 -7.38 0.64 -19.00
CA GLN A 321 -6.76 1.42 -20.07
C GLN A 321 -7.45 2.78 -20.27
N ASP A 322 -8.70 2.91 -19.83
CA ASP A 322 -9.50 4.13 -19.94
C ASP A 322 -10.31 4.39 -18.66
N TYR A 323 -10.13 5.58 -18.10
CA TYR A 323 -10.84 6.07 -16.92
C TYR A 323 -12.00 6.99 -17.28
N SER A 324 -12.22 7.25 -18.57
CA SER A 324 -13.25 8.17 -19.06
C SER A 324 -14.65 7.75 -18.60
N GLY A 325 -15.38 8.69 -18.00
CA GLY A 325 -16.74 8.45 -17.49
C GLY A 325 -16.80 7.60 -16.21
N LEU A 326 -15.66 7.33 -15.56
CA LEU A 326 -15.62 6.67 -14.27
C LEU A 326 -15.45 7.69 -13.13
N THR A 327 -16.09 7.37 -12.02
CA THR A 327 -15.78 7.94 -10.69
C THR A 327 -14.86 6.98 -9.93
N PRO A 328 -14.17 7.44 -8.87
CA PRO A 328 -13.39 6.54 -8.03
C PRO A 328 -14.19 5.32 -7.53
N ASP A 329 -15.43 5.52 -7.04
CA ASP A 329 -16.28 4.41 -6.56
C ASP A 329 -16.64 3.40 -7.65
N THR A 330 -17.07 3.89 -8.82
CA THR A 330 -17.47 3.01 -9.93
C THR A 330 -16.29 2.25 -10.53
N TRP A 331 -15.09 2.83 -10.48
CA TRP A 331 -13.86 2.13 -10.82
C TRP A 331 -13.51 1.07 -9.80
N ALA A 332 -13.51 1.42 -8.52
CA ALA A 332 -13.08 0.52 -7.47
C ALA A 332 -13.97 -0.74 -7.42
N ALA A 333 -15.29 -0.57 -7.57
CA ALA A 333 -16.25 -1.68 -7.72
C ALA A 333 -15.97 -2.55 -8.96
N LYS A 334 -15.51 -1.95 -10.07
CA LYS A 334 -15.16 -2.68 -11.30
C LYS A 334 -13.89 -3.52 -11.14
N VAL A 335 -12.90 -3.03 -10.41
CA VAL A 335 -11.65 -3.77 -10.12
C VAL A 335 -11.93 -4.89 -9.14
N GLU A 336 -12.76 -4.65 -8.13
CA GLU A 336 -13.11 -5.63 -7.10
C GLU A 336 -13.84 -6.84 -7.69
N ALA A 337 -14.78 -6.60 -8.62
CA ALA A 337 -15.56 -7.66 -9.28
C ALA A 337 -14.72 -8.69 -10.05
N ILE A 338 -13.42 -8.42 -10.27
CA ILE A 338 -12.47 -9.29 -10.99
C ILE A 338 -11.73 -10.22 -10.03
N GLY A 339 -11.78 -9.97 -8.71
CA GLY A 339 -11.01 -10.72 -7.71
C GLY A 339 -9.54 -10.29 -7.62
N SER A 340 -9.21 -9.08 -8.07
CA SER A 340 -7.87 -8.51 -7.97
C SER A 340 -7.45 -8.32 -6.51
N THR A 341 -6.22 -8.68 -6.19
CA THR A 341 -5.62 -8.49 -4.85
C THR A 341 -4.81 -7.20 -4.76
N PHE A 342 -4.43 -6.66 -5.90
CA PHE A 342 -3.76 -5.37 -6.03
C PHE A 342 -4.72 -4.39 -6.69
N ILE A 343 -4.51 -3.12 -6.41
CA ILE A 343 -5.20 -2.02 -7.07
C ILE A 343 -4.18 -0.93 -7.37
N GLY A 344 -4.03 -0.61 -8.65
CA GLY A 344 -3.12 0.42 -9.14
C GLY A 344 -3.87 1.52 -9.87
N VAL A 345 -3.46 2.77 -9.65
CA VAL A 345 -3.88 3.91 -10.49
C VAL A 345 -2.68 4.68 -10.98
N GLY A 346 -2.80 5.24 -12.17
CA GLY A 346 -1.67 5.91 -12.75
C GLY A 346 -1.88 6.45 -14.13
N ALA A 347 -0.92 7.28 -14.53
CA ALA A 347 -0.84 7.85 -15.85
C ALA A 347 0.61 7.79 -16.35
N SER A 348 0.74 7.76 -17.68
CA SER A 348 2.05 7.90 -18.31
C SER A 348 2.72 9.20 -17.88
N SER A 349 3.98 9.11 -17.46
CA SER A 349 4.76 10.29 -17.06
C SER A 349 4.93 11.35 -18.17
N VAL A 350 4.69 10.97 -19.43
CA VAL A 350 4.75 11.87 -20.61
C VAL A 350 3.44 12.62 -20.82
N ASN A 351 2.31 12.08 -20.35
CA ASN A 351 0.99 12.67 -20.52
C ASN A 351 0.22 12.78 -19.19
N PRO A 352 0.65 13.67 -18.27
CA PRO A 352 0.04 13.80 -16.95
C PRO A 352 -1.40 14.34 -16.99
N SER A 353 -1.89 14.84 -18.14
CA SER A 353 -3.24 15.38 -18.27
C SER A 353 -4.33 14.31 -18.36
N SER A 354 -3.97 13.02 -18.50
CA SER A 354 -4.97 11.94 -18.59
C SER A 354 -5.66 11.62 -17.26
N MET A 355 -5.21 12.18 -16.13
CA MET A 355 -5.90 12.08 -14.84
C MET A 355 -5.91 13.43 -14.09
N PRO A 356 -6.83 14.35 -14.45
CA PRO A 356 -7.19 15.45 -13.57
C PRO A 356 -7.62 14.86 -12.21
N SER A 357 -7.10 15.42 -11.11
CA SER A 357 -7.46 15.00 -9.75
C SER A 357 -7.11 13.54 -9.40
N TRP A 358 -5.99 12.99 -9.89
CA TRP A 358 -5.50 11.64 -9.56
C TRP A 358 -5.46 11.31 -8.06
N MET A 359 -5.42 12.33 -7.21
CA MET A 359 -5.38 12.15 -5.76
C MET A 359 -6.70 11.63 -5.18
N ALA A 360 -7.85 12.02 -5.74
CA ALA A 360 -9.14 11.42 -5.36
C ALA A 360 -9.16 9.91 -5.66
N TRP A 361 -8.47 9.49 -6.72
CA TRP A 361 -8.32 8.08 -7.08
C TRP A 361 -7.41 7.33 -6.10
N VAL A 362 -6.27 7.92 -5.74
CA VAL A 362 -5.36 7.35 -4.74
C VAL A 362 -6.03 7.21 -3.38
N GLN A 363 -6.83 8.20 -3.01
CA GLN A 363 -7.62 8.14 -1.81
C GLN A 363 -8.63 6.99 -1.85
N ALA A 364 -9.48 6.92 -2.87
CA ALA A 364 -10.48 5.87 -2.96
C ALA A 364 -9.82 4.48 -2.90
N MET A 365 -8.72 4.31 -3.64
CA MET A 365 -7.94 3.08 -3.64
C MET A 365 -7.45 2.66 -2.25
N THR A 366 -6.84 3.58 -1.51
CA THR A 366 -6.28 3.30 -0.17
C THR A 366 -7.39 3.05 0.85
N ASN A 367 -8.49 3.81 0.78
CA ASN A 367 -9.66 3.59 1.62
C ASN A 367 -10.35 2.26 1.31
N LEU A 368 -10.44 1.84 0.05
CA LEU A 368 -10.97 0.52 -0.30
C LEU A 368 -10.06 -0.61 0.21
N ARG A 369 -8.75 -0.48 0.11
CA ARG A 369 -7.80 -1.44 0.70
C ARG A 369 -8.03 -1.57 2.22
N ASP A 370 -8.14 -0.46 2.92
CA ASP A 370 -8.27 -0.46 4.38
C ASP A 370 -9.65 -0.95 4.85
N SER A 371 -10.72 -0.60 4.12
CA SER A 371 -12.10 -0.97 4.49
C SER A 371 -12.51 -2.37 4.05
N ASN A 372 -12.09 -2.84 2.88
CA ASN A 372 -12.75 -3.96 2.20
C ASN A 372 -11.95 -5.28 2.22
N ARG A 373 -10.71 -5.32 2.71
CA ARG A 373 -9.86 -6.54 2.75
C ARG A 373 -9.66 -7.31 1.43
N ASN A 374 -10.41 -7.08 0.36
CA ASN A 374 -10.26 -7.75 -0.93
C ASN A 374 -8.96 -7.29 -1.60
N PHE A 375 -8.70 -5.98 -1.56
CA PHE A 375 -7.41 -5.41 -1.93
C PHE A 375 -6.43 -5.50 -0.77
N LYS A 376 -5.24 -6.00 -1.08
CA LYS A 376 -4.15 -6.22 -0.12
C LYS A 376 -3.10 -5.13 -0.20
N LYS A 377 -2.86 -4.64 -1.42
CA LYS A 377 -1.89 -3.59 -1.74
C LYS A 377 -2.50 -2.57 -2.70
N SER A 378 -2.10 -1.33 -2.50
CA SER A 378 -2.43 -0.19 -3.34
C SER A 378 -1.14 0.47 -3.83
N TYR A 379 -1.10 0.89 -5.09
CA TYR A 379 0.09 1.53 -5.63
C TYR A 379 -0.22 2.60 -6.69
N TYR A 380 0.76 3.47 -6.95
CA TYR A 380 0.63 4.50 -7.97
C TYR A 380 1.72 4.41 -9.04
N TRP A 381 1.38 4.71 -10.29
CA TRP A 381 2.34 4.75 -11.40
C TRP A 381 2.12 5.95 -12.35
N THR A 382 3.09 6.43 -13.11
CA THR A 382 4.53 6.40 -12.81
C THR A 382 4.91 7.73 -12.14
N LEU A 383 5.57 7.72 -10.97
CA LEU A 383 6.01 8.94 -10.30
C LEU A 383 7.51 9.16 -10.42
N ASN A 384 7.92 10.32 -10.89
CA ASN A 384 9.34 10.67 -11.07
C ASN A 384 9.78 11.90 -10.26
N ARG A 385 8.83 12.59 -9.64
CA ARG A 385 9.06 13.82 -8.86
C ARG A 385 8.87 13.52 -7.38
N LYS A 386 9.84 13.92 -6.56
CA LYS A 386 9.75 13.80 -5.09
C LYS A 386 8.48 14.41 -4.51
N ALA A 387 8.04 15.54 -5.06
CA ALA A 387 6.78 16.18 -4.69
C ALA A 387 5.60 15.20 -4.70
N SER A 388 5.42 14.49 -5.82
CA SER A 388 4.34 13.53 -6.00
C SER A 388 4.55 12.27 -5.17
N MET A 389 5.81 11.82 -5.02
CA MET A 389 6.15 10.67 -4.17
C MET A 389 5.73 10.92 -2.71
N ARG A 390 6.09 12.08 -2.15
CA ARG A 390 5.66 12.52 -0.82
C ARG A 390 4.15 12.54 -0.68
N THR A 391 3.47 13.11 -1.67
CA THR A 391 2.00 13.12 -1.68
C THR A 391 1.42 11.70 -1.69
N CYS A 392 1.94 10.74 -2.43
CA CYS A 392 1.47 9.35 -2.36
C CYS A 392 1.70 8.72 -0.98
N LEU A 393 2.84 8.99 -0.34
CA LEU A 393 3.10 8.54 1.03
C LEU A 393 2.12 9.16 2.03
N ASP A 394 1.76 10.44 1.86
CA ASP A 394 0.78 11.11 2.73
C ASP A 394 -0.61 10.44 2.69
N TYR A 395 -0.92 9.66 1.64
CA TYR A 395 -2.16 8.90 1.49
C TYR A 395 -2.02 7.42 1.87
N GLY A 396 -0.82 6.99 2.29
CA GLY A 396 -0.58 5.65 2.80
C GLY A 396 -0.59 4.55 1.74
N VAL A 397 -0.20 4.83 0.49
CA VAL A 397 -0.04 3.77 -0.54
C VAL A 397 1.05 2.76 -0.13
N ASP A 398 0.97 1.53 -0.66
CA ASP A 398 1.93 0.45 -0.36
C ASP A 398 3.08 0.39 -1.38
N GLY A 399 2.96 1.06 -2.52
CA GLY A 399 4.03 1.10 -3.50
C GLY A 399 3.90 2.21 -4.53
N VAL A 400 5.00 2.49 -5.21
CA VAL A 400 5.07 3.43 -6.33
C VAL A 400 5.93 2.83 -7.43
N ILE A 401 5.42 2.86 -8.65
CA ILE A 401 6.21 2.59 -9.86
C ILE A 401 6.92 3.88 -10.29
N THR A 402 8.24 3.81 -10.48
CA THR A 402 9.08 4.96 -10.80
C THR A 402 10.21 4.63 -11.77
N ASN A 403 10.60 5.61 -12.59
CA ASN A 403 11.85 5.54 -13.36
C ASN A 403 13.09 5.92 -12.52
N PHE A 404 12.90 6.43 -11.30
CA PHE A 404 13.96 6.93 -10.42
C PHE A 404 13.83 6.33 -9.00
N PRO A 405 14.12 5.03 -8.82
CA PRO A 405 14.01 4.38 -7.53
C PRO A 405 14.87 5.03 -6.44
N ASP A 406 16.01 5.60 -6.83
CA ASP A 406 16.91 6.38 -5.96
C ASP A 406 16.20 7.59 -5.35
N ARG A 407 15.41 8.32 -6.13
CA ARG A 407 14.63 9.46 -5.61
C ARG A 407 13.53 9.06 -4.65
N MET A 408 12.89 7.91 -4.89
CA MET A 408 11.86 7.38 -4.00
C MET A 408 12.49 6.94 -2.67
N ASP A 409 13.65 6.27 -2.74
CA ASP A 409 14.41 5.85 -1.57
C ASP A 409 14.88 7.06 -0.74
N GLU A 410 15.35 8.13 -1.38
CA GLU A 410 15.65 9.39 -0.71
C GLU A 410 14.42 9.93 0.06
N VAL A 411 13.23 9.91 -0.56
CA VAL A 411 11.98 10.38 0.08
C VAL A 411 11.55 9.49 1.24
N LEU A 412 11.66 8.16 1.11
CA LEU A 412 11.34 7.22 2.21
C LEU A 412 12.22 7.45 3.44
N ASN A 413 13.44 7.95 3.26
CA ASN A 413 14.37 8.25 4.34
C ASN A 413 14.18 9.67 4.94
N GLU A 414 13.35 10.52 4.33
CA GLU A 414 13.03 11.85 4.87
C GLU A 414 12.09 11.73 6.09
N ALA A 415 12.17 12.69 7.01
CA ALA A 415 11.14 12.85 8.04
C ALA A 415 9.85 13.44 7.41
N PRO A 416 8.66 12.99 7.83
CA PRO A 416 8.41 11.95 8.82
C PRO A 416 8.38 10.53 8.25
N TYR A 417 8.55 10.32 6.95
CA TYR A 417 8.31 9.03 6.30
C TYR A 417 9.18 7.88 6.82
N SER A 418 10.41 8.13 7.24
CA SER A 418 11.26 7.07 7.81
C SER A 418 10.73 6.49 9.13
N LEU A 419 9.87 7.24 9.84
CA LEU A 419 9.12 6.77 11.00
C LEU A 419 7.93 5.89 10.61
N LEU A 420 7.31 6.14 9.46
CA LEU A 420 6.03 5.55 9.07
C LEU A 420 6.19 4.37 8.09
N PHE A 421 7.24 4.40 7.28
CA PHE A 421 7.48 3.46 6.20
C PHE A 421 8.85 2.80 6.33
N ARG A 422 8.96 1.62 5.73
CA ARG A 422 10.23 0.95 5.46
C ARG A 422 10.14 0.27 4.11
N ARG A 423 11.29 -0.02 3.48
CA ARG A 423 11.30 -0.88 2.30
C ARG A 423 10.71 -2.25 2.65
N ALA A 424 9.80 -2.72 1.82
CA ALA A 424 9.32 -4.09 1.87
C ALA A 424 10.46 -5.07 1.59
N THR A 425 10.37 -6.23 2.21
CA THR A 425 11.28 -7.38 2.10
C THR A 425 10.48 -8.61 1.68
N GLN A 426 11.15 -9.72 1.40
CA GLN A 426 10.46 -10.97 1.03
C GLN A 426 9.63 -11.59 2.17
N ASP A 427 9.79 -11.11 3.39
CA ASP A 427 9.00 -11.56 4.55
C ASP A 427 7.67 -10.81 4.63
N ASP A 428 7.54 -9.70 3.90
CA ASP A 428 6.31 -8.93 3.82
C ASP A 428 5.36 -9.56 2.81
N SER A 429 4.23 -10.06 3.29
CA SER A 429 3.24 -10.69 2.42
C SER A 429 2.54 -9.67 1.53
N GLN A 430 2.53 -9.95 0.22
CA GLN A 430 1.70 -9.22 -0.73
C GLN A 430 0.19 -9.51 -0.56
N PHE A 431 -0.16 -10.58 0.17
CA PHE A 431 -1.55 -11.01 0.38
C PHE A 431 -2.16 -10.49 1.69
N ALA A 432 -1.40 -9.71 2.47
CA ALA A 432 -1.85 -9.11 3.71
C ALA A 432 -1.99 -7.59 3.56
N VAL A 433 -3.09 -7.04 4.07
CA VAL A 433 -3.18 -5.59 4.33
C VAL A 433 -2.23 -5.27 5.49
N HIS A 434 -1.46 -4.19 5.37
CA HIS A 434 -0.64 -3.74 6.49
C HIS A 434 -1.55 -3.25 7.63
N GLN A 435 -1.30 -3.76 8.83
CA GLN A 435 -2.09 -3.51 10.04
C GLN A 435 -1.34 -2.60 10.99
#